data_AF-A0A3D2F0M4-F1
#
_entry.id   AF-A0A3D2F0M4-F1
#
_cell.length_a   1.000
_cell.length_b   1.000
_cell.length_c   1.000
_cell.angle_alpha   90.00
_cell.angle_beta   90.00
_cell.angle_gamma   90.00
#
_symmetry.space_group_name_H-M   'P 1'
#
loop_
_entity.id
_entity.type
_entity.pdbx_description
1 polymer ?
#
loop_
_entity_poly.entity_id
_entity_poly.type
_entity_poly.pdbx_seq_one_letter_code
_entity_poly.pdbx_strand_id
1 'polypeptide(L)'
;MTGTLNTANILQTASAYLNFGTTEGSDGYGFRDNSGTMQVKNSAGSWSNIATSTTATSTFPYLRVTTNSNLGTIIGGVWNGTAIGDAYLTKSGDWTGTLDGQEGSYYSNANNLTNFGNPFYTFFSATNTDALTANPSDPVVSGCNLSVTMENAANAYVVSSCEIRGDGSYTGDDNDKGFYGTGQAWATTGYSSSAANKAQLRTHILSNGNVIWDIAGNVWEWTDAYVNGTAEKPASATDAWQEFSAITNYVTLNYARPQNPSWSSANGIGQYLGGASAGQRGFLRGGRWLTGAAAGVFTLYISNAPSYADTFVGFRCAR
;
A
#
# COMPACT_ATOMS: atom_id res chain seq x y z
N MET A 1 -17.77 -86.16 24.41
CA MET A 1 -16.66 -86.39 23.46
C MET A 1 -15.76 -85.17 23.49
N THR A 2 -14.63 -85.25 24.19
CA THR A 2 -13.60 -84.18 24.21
C THR A 2 -12.62 -84.47 23.08
N GLY A 3 -12.92 -83.95 21.89
CA GLY A 3 -12.08 -84.08 20.71
C GLY A 3 -11.34 -82.77 20.45
N THR A 4 -10.05 -82.74 20.71
CA THR A 4 -9.18 -81.64 20.29
C THR A 4 -8.91 -81.81 18.79
N LEU A 5 -9.53 -80.97 17.95
CA LEU A 5 -9.23 -80.89 16.52
C LEU A 5 -7.91 -80.15 16.31
N ASN A 6 -6.81 -80.90 16.28
CA ASN A 6 -5.53 -80.40 15.78
C ASN A 6 -5.53 -80.51 14.25
N THR A 7 -5.33 -79.36 13.58
CA THR A 7 -5.14 -79.14 12.12
C THR A 7 -6.39 -78.89 11.25
N ALA A 8 -6.84 -77.63 11.31
CA ALA A 8 -7.29 -76.73 10.22
C ALA A 8 -8.16 -77.28 9.07
N ASN A 9 -9.47 -77.41 9.33
CA ASN A 9 -10.61 -76.92 8.52
C ASN A 9 -11.88 -77.66 8.99
N ILE A 10 -12.97 -76.95 9.26
CA ILE A 10 -14.29 -77.57 9.49
C ILE A 10 -15.05 -77.49 8.16
N LEU A 11 -15.18 -78.61 7.46
CA LEU A 11 -16.00 -78.68 6.25
C LEU A 11 -17.47 -78.78 6.64
N GLN A 12 -18.27 -77.82 6.19
CA GLN A 12 -19.72 -77.86 6.32
C GLN A 12 -20.35 -77.99 4.92
N THR A 13 -21.47 -78.70 4.81
CA THR A 13 -22.23 -78.78 3.56
C THR A 13 -22.85 -77.41 3.23
N ALA A 14 -23.23 -77.18 1.97
CA ALA A 14 -23.97 -75.96 1.61
C ALA A 14 -25.22 -75.79 2.48
N SER A 15 -25.52 -74.54 2.85
CA SER A 15 -26.59 -74.16 3.77
C SER A 15 -26.52 -74.75 5.18
N ALA A 16 -25.34 -75.20 5.62
CA ALA A 16 -25.13 -75.70 6.98
C ALA A 16 -24.88 -74.59 8.02
N TYR A 17 -25.00 -74.97 9.29
CA TYR A 17 -24.97 -74.07 10.45
C TYR A 17 -23.82 -74.46 11.37
N LEU A 18 -23.08 -73.46 11.83
CA LEU A 18 -22.28 -73.56 13.04
C LEU A 18 -23.04 -72.85 14.16
N ASN A 19 -23.68 -73.64 15.00
CA ASN A 19 -24.47 -73.14 16.13
C ASN A 19 -23.62 -73.02 17.39
N PHE A 20 -23.88 -71.98 18.17
CA PHE A 20 -23.42 -71.81 19.53
C PHE A 20 -24.60 -72.01 20.49
N GLY A 21 -24.33 -72.55 21.68
CA GLY A 21 -25.36 -72.94 22.63
C GLY A 21 -25.94 -74.34 22.35
N THR A 22 -27.12 -74.62 22.90
CA THR A 22 -27.76 -75.96 22.83
C THR A 22 -28.88 -76.05 21.80
N THR A 23 -29.24 -74.94 21.15
CA THR A 23 -30.31 -74.90 20.14
C THR A 23 -29.70 -75.08 18.75
N GLU A 24 -30.14 -76.12 18.04
CA GLU A 24 -29.62 -76.49 16.72
C GLU A 24 -30.42 -75.86 15.56
N GLY A 25 -29.88 -75.97 14.34
CA GLY A 25 -30.54 -75.56 13.09
C GLY A 25 -30.83 -74.07 12.95
N SER A 26 -31.93 -73.74 12.26
CA SER A 26 -32.37 -72.37 11.96
C SER A 26 -32.66 -71.53 13.21
N ASP A 27 -32.98 -72.21 14.31
CA ASP A 27 -33.48 -71.63 15.55
C ASP A 27 -32.35 -71.29 16.54
N GLY A 28 -31.11 -71.76 16.28
CA GLY A 28 -29.90 -71.51 17.09
C GLY A 28 -29.36 -70.07 17.04
N TYR A 29 -28.06 -69.86 17.21
CA TYR A 29 -27.36 -68.61 16.84
C TYR A 29 -25.92 -68.93 16.46
N GLY A 30 -25.30 -68.11 15.61
CA GLY A 30 -23.94 -68.38 15.12
C GLY A 30 -23.74 -67.97 13.67
N PHE A 31 -23.03 -68.81 12.91
CA PHE A 31 -22.66 -68.56 11.52
C PHE A 31 -23.32 -69.61 10.61
N ARG A 32 -23.78 -69.20 9.42
CA ARG A 32 -24.30 -70.14 8.43
C ARG A 32 -23.96 -69.74 7.00
N ASP A 33 -23.98 -70.72 6.12
CA ASP A 33 -24.24 -70.49 4.70
C ASP A 33 -25.75 -70.45 4.45
N ASN A 34 -26.20 -69.62 3.52
CA ASN A 34 -27.58 -69.60 3.02
C ASN A 34 -27.55 -69.47 1.50
N SER A 35 -27.40 -70.61 0.81
CA SER A 35 -27.26 -70.68 -0.65
C SER A 35 -26.09 -69.85 -1.18
N GLY A 36 -24.92 -69.95 -0.55
CA GLY A 36 -23.70 -69.24 -0.94
C GLY A 36 -23.51 -67.87 -0.27
N THR A 37 -24.47 -67.41 0.55
CA THR A 37 -24.34 -66.16 1.32
C THR A 37 -24.03 -66.46 2.77
N MET A 38 -22.88 -65.98 3.25
CA MET A 38 -22.52 -66.09 4.67
C MET A 38 -23.40 -65.18 5.52
N GLN A 39 -23.99 -65.71 6.59
CA GLN A 39 -24.86 -64.98 7.51
C GLN A 39 -24.46 -65.21 8.98
N VAL A 40 -24.79 -64.22 9.84
CA VAL A 40 -24.60 -64.27 11.29
C VAL A 40 -25.88 -63.85 12.00
N LYS A 41 -26.15 -64.41 13.19
CA LYS A 41 -27.11 -63.85 14.14
C LYS A 41 -26.65 -64.04 15.58
N ASN A 42 -27.13 -63.14 16.44
CA ASN A 42 -27.03 -63.26 17.89
C ASN A 42 -28.20 -64.08 18.45
N SER A 43 -28.13 -64.46 19.73
CA SER A 43 -29.23 -65.11 20.43
C SER A 43 -30.51 -64.25 20.34
N ALA A 44 -31.63 -64.86 19.98
CA ALA A 44 -32.93 -64.22 19.71
C ALA A 44 -32.95 -63.19 18.55
N GLY A 45 -31.88 -63.07 17.75
CA GLY A 45 -31.83 -62.20 16.59
C GLY A 45 -32.27 -62.87 15.28
N SER A 46 -32.45 -62.06 14.23
CA SER A 46 -32.65 -62.54 12.86
C SER A 46 -31.31 -62.77 12.15
N TRP A 47 -31.26 -63.77 11.26
CA TRP A 47 -30.10 -63.99 10.37
C TRP A 47 -29.86 -62.79 9.48
N SER A 48 -28.64 -62.24 9.56
CA SER A 48 -28.20 -61.08 8.78
C SER A 48 -27.01 -61.47 7.91
N ASN A 49 -26.98 -60.97 6.67
CA ASN A 49 -25.83 -61.18 5.78
C ASN A 49 -24.56 -60.61 6.42
N ILE A 50 -23.49 -61.40 6.43
CA ILE A 50 -22.15 -60.88 6.68
C ILE A 50 -21.75 -60.13 5.42
N ALA A 51 -21.90 -58.81 5.45
CA ALA A 51 -21.63 -57.98 4.30
C ALA A 51 -20.13 -58.07 3.92
N THR A 52 -19.83 -58.62 2.74
CA THR A 52 -18.57 -58.37 2.02
C THR A 52 -18.73 -57.09 1.18
N SER A 53 -19.26 -56.03 1.77
CA SER A 53 -19.54 -54.81 1.03
C SER A 53 -18.35 -53.85 1.11
N THR A 54 -17.85 -53.43 -0.06
CA THR A 54 -16.95 -52.29 -0.20
C THR A 54 -17.64 -50.94 0.09
N THR A 55 -18.95 -50.96 0.39
CA THR A 55 -19.82 -49.79 0.59
C THR A 55 -20.77 -49.94 1.80
N ALA A 56 -20.47 -50.80 2.77
CA ALA A 56 -21.29 -50.93 3.98
C ALA A 56 -21.39 -49.58 4.73
N THR A 57 -22.58 -49.00 4.79
CA THR A 57 -22.86 -47.82 5.63
C THR A 57 -23.25 -48.30 7.02
N SER A 58 -22.48 -47.89 8.03
CA SER A 58 -22.79 -48.14 9.44
C SER A 58 -22.93 -46.81 10.16
N THR A 59 -23.98 -46.67 10.98
CA THR A 59 -24.18 -45.48 11.82
C THR A 59 -23.58 -45.75 13.20
N PHE A 60 -22.48 -45.08 13.53
CA PHE A 60 -21.86 -45.14 14.85
C PHE A 60 -22.19 -43.86 15.63
N PRO A 61 -22.88 -43.93 16.78
CA PRO A 61 -23.11 -42.74 17.62
C PRO A 61 -21.81 -42.10 18.09
N TYR A 62 -20.79 -42.92 18.33
CA TYR A 62 -19.43 -42.51 18.65
C TYR A 62 -18.46 -43.43 17.93
N LEU A 63 -17.77 -42.90 16.91
CA LEU A 63 -16.68 -43.61 16.26
C LEU A 63 -15.36 -43.15 16.89
N ARG A 64 -14.80 -43.97 17.79
CA ARG A 64 -13.46 -43.73 18.35
C ARG A 64 -12.43 -44.53 17.56
N VAL A 65 -11.62 -43.83 16.78
CA VAL A 65 -10.45 -44.42 16.14
C VAL A 65 -9.26 -44.25 17.08
N THR A 66 -8.68 -45.36 17.54
CA THR A 66 -7.58 -45.38 18.53
C THR A 66 -6.20 -45.28 17.89
N THR A 67 -6.11 -45.33 16.56
CA THR A 67 -4.86 -45.31 15.76
C THR A 67 -5.07 -44.56 14.44
N ASN A 68 -4.08 -44.54 13.55
CA ASN A 68 -4.23 -43.96 12.21
C ASN A 68 -5.25 -44.78 11.38
N SER A 69 -6.31 -44.13 10.89
CA SER A 69 -7.23 -44.72 9.91
C SER A 69 -7.69 -43.66 8.90
N ASN A 70 -7.88 -44.07 7.64
CA ASN A 70 -8.45 -43.22 6.61
C ASN A 70 -9.98 -43.24 6.75
N LEU A 71 -10.55 -42.26 7.45
CA LEU A 71 -12.00 -42.16 7.74
C LEU A 71 -12.86 -41.66 6.55
N GLY A 72 -12.26 -41.51 5.37
CA GLY A 72 -12.90 -40.94 4.18
C GLY A 72 -12.90 -39.40 4.16
N THR A 73 -13.63 -38.83 3.20
CA THR A 73 -13.77 -37.38 3.00
C THR A 73 -15.03 -36.86 3.69
N ILE A 74 -14.92 -35.81 4.49
CA ILE A 74 -16.09 -35.09 5.03
C ILE A 74 -16.69 -34.27 3.88
N ILE A 75 -17.87 -34.67 3.40
CA ILE A 75 -18.56 -34.01 2.28
C ILE A 75 -19.57 -32.94 2.74
N GLY A 76 -19.77 -32.77 4.06
CA GLY A 76 -20.64 -31.76 4.65
C GLY A 76 -20.74 -31.88 6.18
N GLY A 77 -21.25 -30.84 6.84
CA GLY A 77 -21.40 -30.77 8.31
C GLY A 77 -20.29 -30.00 9.03
N VAL A 78 -20.34 -29.97 10.36
CA VAL A 78 -19.37 -29.30 11.24
C VAL A 78 -18.45 -30.36 11.86
N TRP A 79 -17.13 -30.20 11.71
CA TRP A 79 -16.15 -31.04 12.39
C TRP A 79 -15.62 -30.36 13.65
N ASN A 80 -15.90 -30.94 14.82
CA ASN A 80 -15.44 -30.44 16.13
C ASN A 80 -14.22 -31.26 16.60
N GLY A 81 -13.04 -30.97 16.02
CA GLY A 81 -11.77 -31.54 16.47
C GLY A 81 -11.02 -30.57 17.38
N THR A 82 -10.49 -31.04 18.52
CA THR A 82 -9.69 -30.20 19.44
C THR A 82 -8.31 -29.85 18.86
N ALA A 83 -7.79 -30.64 17.92
CA ALA A 83 -6.55 -30.37 17.22
C ALA A 83 -6.61 -31.00 15.81
N ILE A 84 -6.50 -30.17 14.79
CA ILE A 84 -6.41 -30.59 13.39
C ILE A 84 -5.01 -30.20 12.93
N GLY A 85 -4.20 -31.17 12.51
CA GLY A 85 -2.87 -30.86 11.98
C GLY A 85 -2.96 -30.02 10.71
N ASP A 86 -2.09 -29.03 10.59
CA ASP A 86 -2.06 -28.08 9.47
C ASP A 86 -1.97 -28.74 8.08
N ALA A 87 -1.30 -29.88 7.99
CA ALA A 87 -1.15 -30.65 6.74
C ALA A 87 -2.48 -31.18 6.17
N TYR A 88 -3.57 -31.15 6.94
CA TYR A 88 -4.89 -31.62 6.53
C TYR A 88 -5.84 -30.48 6.11
N LEU A 89 -5.37 -29.24 6.09
CA LEU A 89 -6.14 -28.07 5.71
C LEU A 89 -5.56 -27.47 4.41
N THR A 90 -6.31 -27.57 3.30
CA THR A 90 -5.97 -26.83 2.08
C THR A 90 -6.33 -25.36 2.28
N LYS A 91 -5.34 -24.53 2.64
CA LYS A 91 -5.53 -23.10 2.93
C LYS A 91 -5.61 -22.25 1.66
N SER A 92 -6.62 -22.50 0.82
CA SER A 92 -6.93 -21.67 -0.35
C SER A 92 -8.24 -20.89 -0.12
N GLY A 93 -8.21 -19.57 -0.27
CA GLY A 93 -9.37 -18.66 -0.10
C GLY A 93 -9.28 -17.75 1.12
N ASP A 94 -10.35 -16.98 1.37
CA ASP A 94 -10.47 -16.08 2.52
C ASP A 94 -10.89 -16.87 3.77
N TRP A 95 -9.94 -17.19 4.63
CA TRP A 95 -10.19 -17.89 5.88
C TRP A 95 -10.66 -16.91 6.96
N THR A 96 -11.79 -17.19 7.61
CA THR A 96 -12.37 -16.36 8.69
C THR A 96 -12.05 -16.89 10.10
N GLY A 97 -11.10 -17.83 10.23
CA GLY A 97 -10.68 -18.42 11.51
C GLY A 97 -9.42 -17.78 12.12
N THR A 98 -9.05 -18.22 13.32
CA THR A 98 -7.80 -17.82 13.98
C THR A 98 -6.66 -18.76 13.56
N LEU A 99 -5.52 -18.19 13.14
CA LEU A 99 -4.27 -18.94 12.96
C LEU A 99 -3.45 -18.76 14.24
N ASP A 100 -3.00 -19.85 14.86
CA ASP A 100 -2.20 -19.82 16.11
C ASP A 100 -2.85 -19.02 17.27
N GLY A 101 -4.19 -19.05 17.34
CA GLY A 101 -4.97 -18.32 18.35
C GLY A 101 -5.13 -16.83 18.07
N GLN A 102 -4.71 -16.35 16.89
CA GLN A 102 -4.77 -14.95 16.49
C GLN A 102 -5.69 -14.75 15.29
N GLU A 103 -6.55 -13.71 15.34
CA GLU A 103 -7.41 -13.31 14.23
C GLU A 103 -6.59 -12.73 13.07
N GLY A 104 -7.14 -12.72 11.84
CA GLY A 104 -6.45 -12.16 10.66
C GLY A 104 -5.96 -10.71 10.84
N SER A 105 -6.67 -9.92 11.65
CA SER A 105 -6.29 -8.55 12.02
C SER A 105 -4.98 -8.47 12.82
N TYR A 106 -4.65 -9.50 13.60
CA TYR A 106 -3.40 -9.57 14.36
C TYR A 106 -2.18 -9.51 13.44
N TYR A 107 -2.25 -10.16 12.28
CA TYR A 107 -1.17 -10.24 11.29
C TYR A 107 -1.06 -8.98 10.42
N SER A 108 -2.06 -8.09 10.46
CA SER A 108 -2.01 -6.79 9.79
C SER A 108 -1.20 -5.75 10.60
N ASN A 109 -0.93 -6.00 11.88
CA ASN A 109 -0.12 -5.11 12.72
C ASN A 109 1.32 -5.63 12.82
N ALA A 110 2.27 -4.88 12.27
CA ALA A 110 3.68 -5.27 12.25
C ALA A 110 4.31 -5.43 13.66
N ASN A 111 3.74 -4.83 14.70
CA ASN A 111 4.21 -5.01 16.08
C ASN A 111 3.96 -6.43 16.62
N ASN A 112 3.00 -7.12 16.04
CA ASN A 112 2.58 -8.45 16.47
C ASN A 112 3.41 -9.58 15.82
N LEU A 113 4.22 -9.26 14.80
CA LEU A 113 5.10 -10.20 14.09
C LEU A 113 6.50 -10.23 14.74
N THR A 114 6.59 -10.79 15.94
CA THR A 114 7.79 -10.75 16.79
C THR A 114 8.87 -11.79 16.46
N ASN A 115 8.59 -12.76 15.57
CA ASN A 115 9.50 -13.87 15.25
C ASN A 115 10.31 -13.68 13.95
N PHE A 116 10.21 -12.53 13.28
CA PHE A 116 11.00 -12.20 12.08
C PHE A 116 12.19 -11.27 12.42
N GLY A 117 13.12 -11.74 13.26
CA GLY A 117 14.33 -10.98 13.61
C GLY A 117 14.05 -9.57 14.14
N ASN A 118 15.02 -8.66 14.03
CA ASN A 118 14.74 -7.23 14.27
C ASN A 118 13.85 -6.74 13.11
N PRO A 119 12.60 -6.32 13.37
CA PRO A 119 11.69 -5.93 12.31
C PRO A 119 12.28 -4.77 11.52
N PHE A 120 12.21 -4.81 10.19
CA PHE A 120 12.79 -3.78 9.31
C PHE A 120 12.34 -2.35 9.69
N TYR A 121 11.11 -2.19 10.21
CA TYR A 121 10.59 -0.90 10.70
C TYR A 121 11.34 -0.35 11.92
N THR A 122 12.06 -1.17 12.69
CA THR A 122 12.88 -0.71 13.84
C THR A 122 14.16 0.03 13.41
N PHE A 123 14.57 -0.09 12.15
CA PHE A 123 15.68 0.69 11.58
C PHE A 123 15.23 2.04 11.03
N PHE A 124 13.92 2.28 10.92
CA PHE A 124 13.35 3.58 10.57
C PHE A 124 12.79 4.22 11.83
N SER A 125 13.36 5.33 12.27
CA SER A 125 12.80 6.17 13.34
C SER A 125 11.58 6.97 12.86
N ALA A 126 10.68 6.36 12.07
CA ALA A 126 9.53 7.02 11.49
C ALA A 126 8.25 6.64 12.24
N THR A 127 7.49 7.65 12.68
CA THR A 127 6.22 7.51 13.41
C THR A 127 5.01 7.25 12.48
N ASN A 128 5.23 6.81 11.24
CA ASN A 128 4.15 6.43 10.33
C ASN A 128 4.56 5.25 9.44
N THR A 129 3.62 4.31 9.30
CA THR A 129 3.77 3.00 8.64
C THR A 129 3.72 3.10 7.11
N ASP A 130 4.44 4.04 6.50
CA ASP A 130 4.32 4.35 5.05
C ASP A 130 5.55 3.90 4.23
N ALA A 131 6.26 2.86 4.67
CA ALA A 131 7.53 2.45 4.06
C ALA A 131 7.40 1.56 2.80
N LEU A 132 6.20 1.29 2.28
CA LEU A 132 6.02 0.41 1.11
C LEU A 132 4.95 0.85 0.08
N THR A 133 4.47 2.10 0.11
CA THR A 133 3.72 2.65 -1.03
C THR A 133 4.69 3.20 -2.09
N ALA A 134 5.48 2.31 -2.71
CA ALA A 134 6.12 2.62 -3.98
C ALA A 134 5.03 2.67 -5.07
N ASN A 135 4.33 3.80 -5.15
CA ASN A 135 3.57 4.16 -6.33
C ASN A 135 4.59 4.67 -7.37
N PRO A 136 4.78 4.03 -8.54
CA PRO A 136 5.73 4.49 -9.56
C PRO A 136 5.21 5.71 -10.35
N SER A 137 4.14 6.33 -9.88
CA SER A 137 3.68 7.63 -10.32
C SER A 137 3.77 8.55 -9.13
N ASP A 138 4.69 9.53 -9.20
CA ASP A 138 4.52 10.80 -8.48
C ASP A 138 3.02 11.14 -8.50
N PRO A 139 2.35 11.35 -7.35
CA PRO A 139 0.97 11.79 -7.34
C PRO A 139 0.94 13.13 -8.05
N VAL A 140 0.50 13.06 -9.30
CA VAL A 140 0.52 14.11 -10.29
C VAL A 140 -0.14 15.33 -9.67
N VAL A 141 0.44 16.48 -9.98
CA VAL A 141 -0.18 17.81 -9.98
C VAL A 141 -1.39 17.80 -10.96
N SER A 142 -2.29 16.81 -10.88
CA SER A 142 -3.25 16.42 -11.93
C SER A 142 -4.41 17.39 -12.08
N GLY A 143 -4.49 18.36 -11.16
CA GLY A 143 -5.43 19.44 -11.23
C GLY A 143 -4.89 20.73 -11.87
N CYS A 144 -3.57 20.97 -11.82
CA CYS A 144 -3.02 22.28 -12.13
C CYS A 144 -2.63 22.32 -13.59
N ASN A 145 -3.34 23.12 -14.38
CA ASN A 145 -2.98 23.35 -15.76
C ASN A 145 -1.83 24.36 -15.83
N LEU A 146 -0.63 23.92 -15.50
CA LEU A 146 0.59 24.73 -15.59
C LEU A 146 0.97 25.06 -17.05
N SER A 147 0.27 24.50 -18.05
CA SER A 147 0.47 24.81 -19.48
C SER A 147 -0.21 26.09 -19.94
N VAL A 148 -1.18 26.61 -19.18
CA VAL A 148 -1.72 27.94 -19.41
C VAL A 148 -0.97 28.96 -18.57
N THR A 149 -0.92 30.21 -19.05
CA THR A 149 -0.28 31.29 -18.30
C THR A 149 -0.97 31.47 -16.95
N MET A 150 -0.24 31.94 -15.92
CA MET A 150 -0.87 32.31 -14.65
C MET A 150 -1.93 33.38 -14.83
N GLU A 151 -1.85 34.15 -15.92
CA GLU A 151 -2.80 35.17 -16.33
C GLU A 151 -4.16 34.60 -16.74
N ASN A 152 -4.23 33.33 -17.18
CA ASN A 152 -5.48 32.70 -17.63
C ASN A 152 -6.45 32.48 -16.45
N ALA A 153 -7.69 33.00 -16.60
CA ALA A 153 -8.75 32.84 -15.60
C ALA A 153 -9.03 31.36 -15.25
N ALA A 154 -8.92 30.44 -16.22
CA ALA A 154 -9.14 29.01 -16.00
C ALA A 154 -8.11 28.38 -15.05
N ASN A 155 -6.90 28.94 -14.96
CA ASN A 155 -5.86 28.49 -14.02
C ASN A 155 -6.04 29.05 -12.60
N ALA A 156 -7.03 29.94 -12.41
CA ALA A 156 -7.27 30.63 -11.15
C ALA A 156 -8.63 30.28 -10.53
N TYR A 157 -9.41 29.37 -11.11
CA TYR A 157 -10.84 29.17 -10.79
C TYR A 157 -11.25 27.73 -10.44
N VAL A 158 -10.32 26.81 -10.23
CA VAL A 158 -10.69 25.42 -9.95
C VAL A 158 -9.94 24.96 -8.71
N VAL A 159 -10.62 24.18 -7.85
CA VAL A 159 -10.08 23.45 -6.67
C VAL A 159 -8.93 22.48 -7.01
N SER A 160 -8.44 22.56 -8.24
CA SER A 160 -7.45 21.74 -8.88
C SER A 160 -6.25 22.57 -9.35
N SER A 161 -6.35 23.90 -9.53
CA SER A 161 -5.19 24.73 -9.82
C SER A 161 -4.41 25.06 -8.54
N CYS A 162 -3.09 25.09 -8.64
CA CYS A 162 -2.16 25.13 -7.51
C CYS A 162 -2.13 26.50 -6.78
N GLU A 163 -3.20 27.28 -6.89
CA GLU A 163 -3.37 28.62 -6.34
C GLU A 163 -4.73 28.68 -5.63
N ILE A 164 -4.73 28.67 -4.29
CA ILE A 164 -5.95 28.93 -3.52
C ILE A 164 -6.16 30.44 -3.52
N ARG A 165 -7.29 30.88 -4.10
CA ARG A 165 -7.81 32.20 -3.78
C ARG A 165 -8.40 32.16 -2.39
N GLY A 166 -8.15 33.21 -1.64
CA GLY A 166 -8.99 33.52 -0.52
C GLY A 166 -10.45 33.70 -0.93
N ASP A 167 -11.36 33.64 0.03
CA ASP A 167 -12.80 33.88 -0.22
C ASP A 167 -13.09 35.29 -0.78
N GLY A 168 -12.08 36.16 -0.81
CA GLY A 168 -12.13 37.50 -1.39
C GLY A 168 -12.61 38.55 -0.40
N SER A 169 -12.66 38.19 0.89
CA SER A 169 -12.91 39.11 1.98
C SER A 169 -11.73 40.08 2.17
N TYR A 170 -11.99 41.23 2.79
CA TYR A 170 -10.96 42.19 3.22
C TYR A 170 -10.67 42.04 4.71
N THR A 171 -11.09 40.93 5.30
CA THR A 171 -11.07 40.73 6.75
C THR A 171 -9.69 40.35 7.26
N GLY A 172 -8.76 39.99 6.35
CA GLY A 172 -7.39 39.66 6.71
C GLY A 172 -7.34 38.41 7.57
N ASP A 173 -8.21 37.44 7.27
CA ASP A 173 -8.30 36.18 8.01
C ASP A 173 -7.70 35.01 7.22
N ASP A 174 -7.67 33.84 7.84
CA ASP A 174 -7.10 32.64 7.23
C ASP A 174 -7.89 32.16 6.01
N ASN A 175 -9.10 32.66 5.76
CA ASN A 175 -9.83 32.37 4.53
C ASN A 175 -9.36 33.25 3.37
N ASP A 176 -8.57 34.31 3.59
CA ASP A 176 -7.93 35.17 2.58
C ASP A 176 -6.62 34.55 2.02
N LYS A 177 -6.67 33.29 1.62
CA LYS A 177 -5.53 32.56 1.05
C LYS A 177 -4.88 33.34 -0.11
N GLY A 178 -3.55 33.42 -0.10
CA GLY A 178 -2.78 34.15 -1.11
C GLY A 178 -2.62 35.65 -0.87
N PHE A 179 -3.58 36.37 -0.29
CA PHE A 179 -3.52 37.85 -0.11
C PHE A 179 -3.31 38.33 1.34
N TYR A 180 -3.31 37.42 2.31
CA TYR A 180 -3.08 37.77 3.72
C TYR A 180 -1.87 38.71 3.90
N GLY A 181 -2.10 39.84 4.57
CA GLY A 181 -1.05 40.82 4.90
C GLY A 181 -0.57 41.73 3.77
N THR A 182 -1.16 41.67 2.55
CA THR A 182 -0.76 42.55 1.43
C THR A 182 -1.61 43.81 1.31
N GLY A 183 -2.71 43.92 2.05
CA GLY A 183 -3.69 45.01 1.92
C GLY A 183 -4.44 44.98 0.59
N GLN A 184 -4.39 43.87 -0.15
CA GLN A 184 -5.15 43.64 -1.38
C GLN A 184 -6.13 42.49 -1.18
N ALA A 185 -7.18 42.45 -2.00
CA ALA A 185 -8.05 41.29 -2.10
C ALA A 185 -8.43 41.07 -3.56
N TRP A 186 -8.68 39.81 -3.91
CA TRP A 186 -9.03 39.42 -5.28
C TRP A 186 -10.20 40.26 -5.84
N ALA A 187 -11.22 40.53 -5.03
CA ALA A 187 -12.44 41.24 -5.42
C ALA A 187 -12.20 42.70 -5.87
N THR A 188 -11.16 43.37 -5.36
CA THR A 188 -10.81 44.76 -5.73
C THR A 188 -9.83 44.82 -6.87
N THR A 189 -8.85 43.94 -6.86
CA THR A 189 -7.65 44.16 -7.68
C THR A 189 -7.83 43.63 -9.10
N GLY A 190 -8.78 42.70 -9.30
CA GLY A 190 -9.12 42.15 -10.61
C GLY A 190 -7.93 41.56 -11.37
N TYR A 191 -8.19 41.09 -12.59
CA TYR A 191 -7.14 40.71 -13.54
C TYR A 191 -6.65 41.96 -14.29
N SER A 192 -5.33 42.18 -14.34
CA SER A 192 -4.73 43.10 -15.31
C SER A 192 -3.40 42.53 -15.78
N SER A 193 -3.25 42.38 -17.09
CA SER A 193 -1.95 42.17 -17.71
C SER A 193 -1.07 43.38 -17.37
N SER A 194 0.13 43.13 -16.84
CA SER A 194 1.12 44.14 -16.41
C SER A 194 0.90 44.81 -15.04
N ALA A 195 -0.10 44.42 -14.26
CA ALA A 195 -0.24 44.89 -12.87
C ALA A 195 0.36 43.90 -11.87
N ALA A 196 0.84 44.41 -10.73
CA ALA A 196 1.49 43.63 -9.66
C ALA A 196 0.55 42.68 -8.89
N ASN A 197 -0.68 42.53 -9.35
CA ASN A 197 -1.84 42.02 -8.62
C ASN A 197 -1.96 40.48 -8.60
N LYS A 198 -1.25 39.75 -9.48
CA LYS A 198 -1.06 38.28 -9.36
C LYS A 198 0.28 37.88 -8.72
N ALA A 199 1.29 38.76 -8.74
CA ALA A 199 2.58 38.54 -8.08
C ALA A 199 2.49 38.51 -6.53
N GLN A 200 1.30 38.75 -5.98
CA GLN A 200 1.03 38.70 -4.55
C GLN A 200 0.40 37.40 -4.07
N LEU A 201 0.04 36.45 -4.96
CA LEU A 201 -0.45 35.14 -4.54
C LEU A 201 0.73 34.30 -4.01
N ARG A 202 0.93 34.33 -2.69
CA ARG A 202 2.08 33.73 -2.00
C ARG A 202 1.85 32.28 -1.59
N THR A 203 1.06 31.49 -2.33
CA THR A 203 0.72 30.11 -1.93
C THR A 203 0.88 29.11 -3.07
N HIS A 204 1.36 27.91 -2.73
CA HIS A 204 1.40 26.75 -3.60
C HIS A 204 0.75 25.55 -2.91
N ILE A 205 -0.17 24.85 -3.59
CA ILE A 205 -0.81 23.64 -3.06
C ILE A 205 -0.06 22.41 -3.56
N LEU A 206 0.38 21.58 -2.64
CA LEU A 206 0.98 20.29 -2.94
C LEU A 206 -0.10 19.25 -3.30
N SER A 207 0.30 18.18 -3.98
CA SER A 207 -0.61 17.08 -4.35
C SER A 207 -1.25 16.39 -3.14
N ASN A 208 -0.69 16.54 -1.94
CA ASN A 208 -1.26 16.07 -0.68
C ASN A 208 -2.23 17.07 -0.01
N GLY A 209 -2.57 18.18 -0.68
CA GLY A 209 -3.49 19.21 -0.18
C GLY A 209 -2.87 20.20 0.80
N ASN A 210 -1.61 20.01 1.22
CA ASN A 210 -0.91 20.97 2.07
C ASN A 210 -0.56 22.24 1.28
N VAL A 211 -0.57 23.37 1.96
CA VAL A 211 -0.27 24.68 1.37
C VAL A 211 1.09 25.15 1.85
N ILE A 212 1.98 25.47 0.91
CA ILE A 212 3.24 26.15 1.18
C ILE A 212 3.08 27.63 0.85
N TRP A 213 3.44 28.48 1.80
CA TRP A 213 3.48 29.92 1.59
C TRP A 213 4.88 30.40 1.20
N ASP A 214 4.94 31.48 0.41
CA ASP A 214 6.14 32.26 0.11
C ASP A 214 7.26 31.48 -0.60
N ILE A 215 6.92 30.41 -1.32
CA ILE A 215 7.91 29.65 -2.10
C ILE A 215 8.28 30.32 -3.42
N ALA A 216 7.42 31.20 -3.94
CA ALA A 216 7.64 31.97 -5.17
C ALA A 216 7.55 33.47 -4.83
N GLY A 217 8.69 34.15 -4.80
CA GLY A 217 8.79 35.54 -4.37
C GLY A 217 8.94 35.71 -2.85
N ASN A 218 8.66 36.93 -2.37
CA ASN A 218 8.98 37.40 -1.01
C ASN A 218 10.49 37.43 -0.73
N VAL A 219 11.09 36.33 -0.28
CA VAL A 219 12.53 36.23 0.00
C VAL A 219 13.11 35.00 -0.68
N TRP A 220 14.39 35.07 -1.04
CA TRP A 220 15.09 33.87 -1.46
C TRP A 220 15.20 32.87 -0.32
N GLU A 221 15.13 31.59 -0.64
CA GLU A 221 15.35 30.52 0.33
C GLU A 221 16.64 29.78 0.02
N TRP A 222 17.57 29.77 0.96
CA TRP A 222 18.71 28.87 0.93
C TRP A 222 18.23 27.41 1.03
N THR A 223 18.89 26.54 0.29
CA THR A 223 18.80 25.09 0.48
C THR A 223 20.15 24.53 0.93
N ASP A 224 20.19 23.25 1.29
CA ASP A 224 21.40 22.50 1.64
C ASP A 224 22.27 22.12 0.41
N ALA A 225 21.81 22.44 -0.80
CA ALA A 225 22.48 22.09 -2.05
C ALA A 225 23.45 23.18 -2.51
N TYR A 226 24.53 22.76 -3.17
CA TYR A 226 25.52 23.64 -3.77
C TYR A 226 26.18 23.00 -4.99
N VAL A 227 26.80 23.84 -5.82
CA VAL A 227 27.77 23.45 -6.85
C VAL A 227 29.16 23.93 -6.47
N ASN A 228 30.21 23.25 -6.95
CA ASN A 228 31.60 23.60 -6.74
C ASN A 228 32.30 24.04 -8.04
N GLY A 229 31.94 25.22 -8.53
CA GLY A 229 32.50 25.80 -9.75
C GLY A 229 31.55 25.82 -10.94
N THR A 230 32.04 26.29 -12.08
CA THR A 230 31.20 26.54 -13.27
C THR A 230 30.84 25.26 -14.05
N ALA A 231 31.62 24.18 -13.92
CA ALA A 231 31.37 22.93 -14.64
C ALA A 231 30.14 22.15 -14.15
N GLU A 232 29.69 22.40 -12.92
CA GLU A 232 28.53 21.76 -12.31
C GLU A 232 27.23 22.55 -12.53
N LYS A 233 27.30 23.74 -13.15
CA LYS A 233 26.15 24.61 -13.40
C LYS A 233 25.46 24.23 -14.72
N PRO A 234 24.11 24.33 -14.81
CA PRO A 234 23.40 24.17 -16.07
C PRO A 234 23.83 25.21 -17.12
N ALA A 235 24.04 24.74 -18.35
CA ALA A 235 24.59 25.48 -19.49
C ALA A 235 25.92 26.20 -19.18
N SER A 236 26.46 26.95 -20.15
CA SER A 236 27.51 27.94 -19.85
C SER A 236 26.91 29.00 -18.94
N ALA A 237 27.19 28.92 -17.63
CA ALA A 237 26.61 29.82 -16.65
C ALA A 237 26.85 31.29 -17.04
N THR A 238 25.76 32.02 -17.28
CA THR A 238 25.79 33.46 -17.60
C THR A 238 25.32 34.28 -16.40
N ASP A 239 25.71 35.56 -16.36
CA ASP A 239 25.18 36.54 -15.40
C ASP A 239 23.80 37.10 -15.83
N ALA A 240 23.03 36.31 -16.58
CA ALA A 240 21.71 36.66 -17.08
C ALA A 240 20.69 35.58 -16.71
N TRP A 241 19.44 36.02 -16.54
CA TRP A 241 18.31 35.12 -16.39
C TRP A 241 18.04 34.36 -17.68
N GLN A 242 17.76 33.07 -17.55
CA GLN A 242 17.47 32.17 -18.66
C GLN A 242 16.18 31.40 -18.41
N GLU A 243 15.39 31.24 -19.46
CA GLU A 243 14.28 30.29 -19.45
C GLU A 243 14.82 28.87 -19.34
N PHE A 244 14.13 28.02 -18.56
CA PHE A 244 14.49 26.60 -18.46
C PHE A 244 14.49 25.91 -19.83
N SER A 245 13.61 26.31 -20.74
CA SER A 245 13.56 25.80 -22.11
C SER A 245 14.78 26.19 -22.97
N ALA A 246 15.52 27.24 -22.61
CA ALA A 246 16.73 27.67 -23.30
C ALA A 246 18.00 26.95 -22.81
N ILE A 247 17.93 26.22 -21.69
CA ILE A 247 19.06 25.47 -21.13
C ILE A 247 19.20 24.15 -21.87
N THR A 248 20.32 23.97 -22.57
CA THR A 248 20.59 22.79 -23.40
C THR A 248 21.29 21.65 -22.65
N ASN A 249 21.93 21.94 -21.51
CA ASN A 249 22.62 20.95 -20.69
C ASN A 249 22.40 21.25 -19.21
N TYR A 250 21.84 20.31 -18.47
CA TYR A 250 21.55 20.45 -17.04
C TYR A 250 22.60 19.81 -16.13
N VAL A 251 23.64 19.18 -16.69
CA VAL A 251 24.60 18.38 -15.93
C VAL A 251 23.84 17.33 -15.10
N THR A 252 23.99 17.32 -13.77
CA THR A 252 23.28 16.45 -12.84
C THR A 252 22.01 17.07 -12.26
N LEU A 253 21.67 18.30 -12.66
CA LEU A 253 20.59 19.12 -12.08
C LEU A 253 19.29 19.10 -12.89
N ASN A 254 19.06 18.04 -13.67
CA ASN A 254 17.83 17.87 -14.46
C ASN A 254 16.56 17.79 -13.58
N TYR A 255 16.70 17.50 -12.27
CA TYR A 255 15.60 17.52 -11.31
C TYR A 255 15.17 18.94 -10.90
N ALA A 256 16.00 19.96 -11.17
CA ALA A 256 15.77 21.31 -10.68
C ALA A 256 14.90 22.18 -11.61
N ARG A 257 14.50 21.64 -12.78
CA ARG A 257 13.67 22.30 -13.80
C ARG A 257 12.22 21.77 -13.77
N PRO A 258 11.26 22.50 -14.35
CA PRO A 258 9.94 21.96 -14.66
C PRO A 258 10.01 20.69 -15.52
N GLN A 259 9.13 19.73 -15.24
CA GLN A 259 9.00 18.48 -16.01
C GLN A 259 8.58 18.76 -17.46
N ASN A 260 7.64 19.68 -17.67
CA ASN A 260 7.19 20.08 -18.99
C ASN A 260 8.09 21.20 -19.56
N PRO A 261 8.84 20.95 -20.65
CA PRO A 261 9.75 21.92 -21.24
C PRO A 261 9.05 23.08 -21.96
N SER A 262 7.73 23.03 -22.17
CA SER A 262 6.97 24.14 -22.76
C SER A 262 6.62 25.25 -21.77
N TRP A 263 6.84 25.03 -20.47
CA TRP A 263 6.61 26.04 -19.45
C TRP A 263 7.74 27.06 -19.42
N SER A 264 7.37 28.33 -19.29
CA SER A 264 8.29 29.46 -19.20
C SER A 264 7.92 30.38 -18.04
N SER A 265 8.71 31.42 -17.81
CA SER A 265 8.38 32.47 -16.84
C SER A 265 6.98 33.10 -17.03
N ALA A 266 6.40 33.04 -18.22
CA ALA A 266 5.00 33.45 -18.47
C ALA A 266 3.96 32.51 -17.79
N ASN A 267 4.35 31.27 -17.50
CA ASN A 267 3.59 30.33 -16.68
C ASN A 267 3.89 30.50 -15.18
N GLY A 268 4.72 31.47 -14.77
CA GLY A 268 5.05 31.75 -13.38
C GLY A 268 5.92 30.71 -12.68
N ILE A 269 6.54 29.81 -13.46
CA ILE A 269 7.43 28.79 -12.93
C ILE A 269 8.80 29.37 -12.51
N GLY A 270 9.13 30.58 -12.94
CA GLY A 270 10.40 31.25 -12.70
C GLY A 270 11.47 30.91 -13.73
N GLN A 271 12.69 31.37 -13.46
CA GLN A 271 13.84 31.27 -14.37
C GLN A 271 15.09 30.73 -13.65
N TYR A 272 16.14 30.47 -14.42
CA TYR A 272 17.45 30.06 -13.93
C TYR A 272 18.48 31.18 -14.09
N LEU A 273 19.36 31.35 -13.10
CA LEU A 273 20.56 32.17 -13.20
C LEU A 273 21.75 31.45 -12.56
N GLY A 274 22.69 31.03 -13.39
CA GLY A 274 23.89 30.32 -12.95
C GLY A 274 25.02 31.22 -12.44
N GLY A 275 25.20 32.40 -13.05
CA GLY A 275 26.29 33.31 -12.74
C GLY A 275 27.66 32.81 -13.21
N ALA A 276 28.49 33.70 -13.76
CA ALA A 276 29.78 33.34 -14.34
C ALA A 276 30.88 33.06 -13.29
N SER A 277 30.60 33.37 -12.02
CA SER A 277 31.60 33.30 -10.95
C SER A 277 31.98 31.87 -10.56
N ALA A 278 33.28 31.63 -10.39
CA ALA A 278 33.86 30.35 -9.96
C ALA A 278 33.84 30.15 -8.42
N GLY A 279 33.98 28.90 -7.99
CA GLY A 279 33.96 28.46 -6.59
C GLY A 279 32.59 27.93 -6.13
N GLN A 280 32.48 27.59 -4.85
CA GLN A 280 31.26 27.03 -4.27
C GLN A 280 30.10 28.03 -4.34
N ARG A 281 28.93 27.59 -4.81
CA ARG A 281 27.72 28.40 -4.92
C ARG A 281 26.52 27.63 -4.40
N GLY A 282 25.82 28.19 -3.43
CA GLY A 282 24.63 27.57 -2.86
C GLY A 282 23.40 27.80 -3.73
N PHE A 283 22.37 27.00 -3.51
CA PHE A 283 21.12 27.11 -4.24
C PHE A 283 20.20 28.09 -3.51
N LEU A 284 19.80 29.15 -4.21
CA LEU A 284 18.72 30.03 -3.79
C LEU A 284 17.48 29.72 -4.64
N ARG A 285 16.35 29.52 -3.98
CA ARG A 285 15.05 29.18 -4.60
C ARG A 285 14.02 30.28 -4.42
N GLY A 286 13.01 30.29 -5.29
CA GLY A 286 11.78 31.06 -5.13
C GLY A 286 11.79 32.50 -5.64
N GLY A 287 12.85 33.26 -5.35
CA GLY A 287 12.94 34.68 -5.73
C GLY A 287 12.62 35.65 -4.60
N ARG A 288 13.10 36.89 -4.71
CA ARG A 288 12.75 37.98 -3.78
C ARG A 288 11.62 38.86 -4.32
N TRP A 289 11.10 39.76 -3.50
CA TRP A 289 10.03 40.72 -3.83
C TRP A 289 10.30 41.62 -5.06
N LEU A 290 11.55 41.73 -5.54
CA LEU A 290 11.93 42.45 -6.77
C LEU A 290 12.33 41.55 -7.96
N THR A 291 12.23 40.23 -7.84
CA THR A 291 12.68 39.31 -8.90
C THR A 291 11.74 39.33 -10.12
N GLY A 292 10.50 39.79 -9.97
CA GLY A 292 9.55 39.91 -11.08
C GLY A 292 9.21 38.55 -11.70
N ALA A 293 9.11 38.48 -13.03
CA ALA A 293 8.77 37.25 -13.75
C ALA A 293 9.80 36.11 -13.60
N ALA A 294 11.02 36.43 -13.15
CA ALA A 294 12.03 35.42 -12.86
C ALA A 294 11.73 34.62 -11.57
N ALA A 295 10.79 35.07 -10.73
CA ALA A 295 10.36 34.37 -9.53
C ALA A 295 9.35 33.27 -9.86
N GLY A 296 9.26 32.27 -8.99
CA GLY A 296 8.47 31.07 -9.26
C GLY A 296 9.02 29.83 -8.56
N VAL A 297 8.20 28.79 -8.49
CA VAL A 297 8.47 27.56 -7.71
C VAL A 297 9.70 26.79 -8.19
N PHE A 298 10.09 26.95 -9.46
CA PHE A 298 11.30 26.32 -10.01
C PHE A 298 12.51 27.24 -10.01
N THR A 299 12.35 28.53 -9.70
CA THR A 299 13.44 29.53 -9.76
C THR A 299 14.69 29.01 -9.10
N LEU A 300 15.80 29.12 -9.81
CA LEU A 300 17.10 28.62 -9.36
C LEU A 300 18.18 29.66 -9.58
N TYR A 301 18.77 30.14 -8.50
CA TYR A 301 19.85 31.10 -8.52
C TYR A 301 21.10 30.49 -7.87
N ILE A 302 22.19 30.41 -8.64
CA ILE A 302 23.46 29.73 -8.26
C ILE A 302 24.67 30.67 -8.43
N SER A 303 24.48 31.98 -8.23
CA SER A 303 25.58 32.97 -8.38
C SER A 303 26.26 33.36 -7.07
N ASN A 304 25.58 33.20 -5.93
CA ASN A 304 26.08 33.62 -4.62
C ASN A 304 26.84 32.52 -3.87
N ALA A 305 27.92 32.91 -3.19
CA ALA A 305 28.61 32.02 -2.27
C ALA A 305 27.73 31.68 -1.06
N PRO A 306 27.89 30.51 -0.42
CA PRO A 306 27.11 30.14 0.77
C PRO A 306 27.21 31.12 1.94
N SER A 307 28.26 31.96 1.99
CA SER A 307 28.43 33.01 3.00
C SER A 307 27.64 34.30 2.71
N TYR A 308 26.95 34.39 1.57
CA TYR A 308 26.18 35.57 1.22
C TYR A 308 24.96 35.73 2.13
N ALA A 309 24.81 36.91 2.70
CA ALA A 309 23.69 37.26 3.55
C ALA A 309 23.13 38.61 3.11
N ASP A 310 21.80 38.71 3.06
CA ASP A 310 21.08 39.93 2.74
C ASP A 310 19.70 39.88 3.42
N THR A 311 19.07 41.04 3.53
CA THR A 311 17.70 41.24 4.03
C THR A 311 16.63 40.49 3.23
N PHE A 312 16.92 40.14 1.99
CA PHE A 312 16.02 39.39 1.10
C PHE A 312 16.37 37.91 0.99
N VAL A 313 17.23 37.38 1.85
CA VAL A 313 17.62 35.97 1.88
C VAL A 313 17.23 35.37 3.23
N GLY A 314 16.46 34.30 3.17
CA GLY A 314 16.04 33.49 4.31
C GLY A 314 16.23 32.00 4.02
N PHE A 315 15.48 31.19 4.76
CA PHE A 315 15.45 29.74 4.61
C PHE A 315 14.17 29.20 5.25
N ARG A 316 13.85 27.95 4.95
CA ARG A 316 12.84 27.16 5.68
C ARG A 316 13.45 25.84 6.13
N CYS A 317 12.96 25.32 7.24
CA CYS A 317 13.38 24.02 7.74
C CYS A 317 12.49 22.92 7.15
N ALA A 318 13.09 21.80 6.76
CA ALA A 318 12.42 20.56 6.38
C ALA A 318 13.03 19.39 7.17
N ARG A 319 12.26 18.32 7.42
CA ARG A 319 12.74 17.10 8.08
C ARG A 319 12.28 15.86 7.31
#